data_AF-A0A0G8N7H9-F1
#
_entry.id   AF-A0A0G8N7H9-F1
#
_cell.length_a   1.000
_cell.length_b   1.000
_cell.length_c   1.000
_cell.angle_alpha   90.00
_cell.angle_beta   90.00
_cell.angle_gamma   90.00
#
_symmetry.space_group_name_H-M   'P 1'
#
loop_
_entity.id
_entity.type
_entity.pdbx_description
1 polymer ?
#
loop_
_entity_poly.entity_id
_entity_poly.type
_entity_poly.pdbx_seq_one_letter_code
_entity_poly.pdbx_strand_id
1 'polypeptide(L)'
;MPAVKLAAAKELVAAGVMSDAIVLGADDGYAVQLLARDHSRRLLISKLGEPRTFAGIEAAAKALHQIGIHSYRVDNTRKADPANNVRIRLRKRADQQSRIAGVHKDAAYLRFLTDRTRSAVEAADANPADSLTGQHARDRLQALKQQARKHIAKT
;
A
#
# COMPACT_ATOMS: atom_id res chain seq x y z
N MET A 1 9.02 25.65 -4.38
CA MET A 1 8.29 25.68 -5.67
C MET A 1 6.79 25.75 -5.40
N PRO A 2 6.02 26.59 -6.09
CA PRO A 2 4.57 26.64 -5.89
C PRO A 2 3.92 25.32 -6.33
N ALA A 3 2.91 24.88 -5.59
CA ALA A 3 2.28 23.56 -5.74
C ALA A 3 0.78 23.68 -5.99
N VAL A 4 0.21 22.78 -6.79
CA VAL A 4 -1.21 22.82 -7.18
C VAL A 4 -1.81 21.41 -7.20
N LYS A 5 -3.02 21.29 -6.64
CA LYS A 5 -3.82 20.05 -6.67
C LYS A 5 -4.38 19.82 -8.07
N LEU A 6 -4.60 18.56 -8.46
CA LEU A 6 -5.10 18.22 -9.80
C LEU A 6 -6.42 18.92 -10.19
N ALA A 7 -7.34 19.13 -9.26
CA ALA A 7 -8.59 19.86 -9.54
C ALA A 7 -8.33 21.31 -9.94
N ALA A 8 -7.53 22.02 -9.14
CA ALA A 8 -7.12 23.40 -9.44
C ALA A 8 -6.23 23.46 -10.71
N ALA A 9 -5.41 22.45 -10.97
CA ALA A 9 -4.65 22.37 -12.22
C ALA A 9 -5.57 22.31 -13.44
N LYS A 10 -6.66 21.54 -13.38
CA LYS A 10 -7.65 21.46 -14.46
C LYS A 10 -8.28 22.83 -14.75
N GLU A 11 -8.63 23.58 -13.72
CA GLU A 11 -9.17 24.93 -13.87
C GLU A 11 -8.14 25.90 -14.48
N LEU A 12 -6.88 25.84 -14.06
CA LEU A 12 -5.82 26.66 -14.61
C LEU A 12 -5.51 26.34 -16.07
N VAL A 13 -5.61 25.07 -16.48
CA VAL A 13 -5.47 24.68 -17.90
C VAL A 13 -6.69 25.13 -18.69
N ALA A 14 -7.91 24.96 -18.17
CA ALA A 14 -9.13 25.43 -18.82
C ALA A 14 -9.15 26.95 -19.00
N ALA A 15 -8.59 27.70 -18.04
CA ALA A 15 -8.40 29.15 -18.12
C ALA A 15 -7.23 29.57 -19.04
N GLY A 16 -6.50 28.62 -19.63
CA GLY A 16 -5.36 28.88 -20.52
C GLY A 16 -4.09 29.40 -19.82
N VAL A 17 -4.06 29.37 -18.50
CA VAL A 17 -2.91 29.84 -17.70
C VAL A 17 -1.76 28.84 -17.81
N MET A 18 -2.06 27.54 -17.77
CA MET A 18 -1.10 26.44 -17.87
C MET A 18 -1.30 25.73 -19.21
N SER A 19 -0.26 25.58 -20.01
CA SER A 19 -0.37 25.02 -21.37
C SER A 19 0.61 23.90 -21.67
N ASP A 20 1.69 23.78 -20.90
CA ASP A 20 2.73 22.78 -21.12
C ASP A 20 3.08 22.07 -19.81
N ALA A 21 3.77 20.94 -19.89
CA ALA A 21 4.19 20.18 -18.72
C ALA A 21 5.56 19.53 -18.90
N ILE A 22 6.28 19.37 -17.80
CA ILE A 22 7.48 18.56 -17.69
C ILE A 22 7.20 17.38 -16.77
N VAL A 23 7.43 16.18 -17.30
CA VAL A 23 7.42 14.94 -16.53
C VAL A 23 8.84 14.69 -16.03
N LEU A 24 9.03 14.82 -14.72
CA LEU A 24 10.32 14.67 -14.04
C LEU A 24 10.46 13.24 -13.51
N GLY A 25 11.58 12.59 -13.81
CA GLY A 25 11.96 11.34 -13.15
C GLY A 25 12.24 11.58 -11.66
N ALA A 26 11.62 10.77 -10.79
CA ALA A 26 11.83 10.77 -9.34
C ALA A 26 12.13 9.34 -8.85
N ASP A 27 12.68 9.23 -7.64
CA ASP A 27 13.07 7.93 -7.05
C ASP A 27 11.87 6.95 -6.98
N ASP A 28 10.68 7.49 -6.68
CA ASP A 28 9.42 6.72 -6.55
C ASP A 28 8.53 6.74 -7.81
N GLY A 29 9.03 7.24 -8.95
CA GLY A 29 8.27 7.25 -10.22
C GLY A 29 8.48 8.48 -11.08
N TYR A 30 7.38 9.09 -11.54
CA TYR A 30 7.37 10.29 -12.36
C TYR A 30 6.52 11.39 -11.71
N ALA A 31 7.11 12.54 -11.44
CA ALA A 31 6.38 13.72 -10.98
C ALA A 31 6.03 14.62 -12.17
N VAL A 32 4.96 15.41 -12.04
CA VAL A 32 4.51 16.32 -13.10
C VAL A 32 4.66 17.75 -12.62
N GLN A 33 5.38 18.55 -13.40
CA GLN A 33 5.47 19.99 -13.25
C GLN A 33 4.74 20.67 -14.40
N LEU A 34 3.78 21.52 -14.06
CA LEU A 34 3.04 22.33 -15.03
C LEU A 34 3.80 23.61 -15.31
N LEU A 35 3.76 24.02 -16.58
CA LEU A 35 4.37 25.23 -17.09
C LEU A 35 3.28 26.15 -17.64
N ALA A 36 3.31 27.39 -17.19
CA ALA A 36 2.57 28.47 -17.79
C ALA A 36 3.39 29.18 -18.86
N ARG A 37 2.71 30.00 -19.67
CA ARG A 37 3.34 30.82 -20.72
C ARG A 37 4.32 31.86 -20.15
N ASP A 38 4.10 32.32 -18.92
CA ASP A 38 4.96 33.26 -18.20
C ASP A 38 6.19 32.58 -17.55
N HIS A 39 6.49 31.32 -17.92
CA HIS A 39 7.51 30.47 -17.31
C HIS A 39 7.28 30.14 -15.83
N SER A 40 6.11 30.47 -15.27
CA SER A 40 5.79 30.04 -13.91
C SER A 40 5.62 28.52 -13.89
N ARG A 41 6.22 27.90 -12.87
CA ARG A 41 6.29 26.45 -12.73
C ARG A 41 5.52 26.02 -11.50
N ARG A 42 4.56 25.11 -11.66
CA ARG A 42 3.77 24.60 -10.54
C ARG A 42 3.86 23.08 -10.44
N LEU A 43 4.18 22.57 -9.27
CA LEU A 43 4.28 21.13 -9.04
C LEU A 43 2.88 20.53 -8.79
N LEU A 44 2.56 19.43 -9.47
CA LEU A 44 1.33 18.70 -9.22
C LEU A 44 1.42 17.94 -7.90
N ILE A 45 0.49 18.19 -6.99
CA ILE A 45 0.44 17.53 -5.67
C ILE A 45 -0.80 16.64 -5.52
N SER A 46 -0.67 15.65 -4.64
CA SER A 46 -1.75 14.79 -4.18
C SER A 46 -2.69 15.56 -3.26
N LYS A 47 -3.82 14.95 -2.87
CA LYS A 47 -4.74 15.55 -1.89
C LYS A 47 -4.07 15.80 -0.53
N LEU A 48 -3.02 15.04 -0.21
CA LEU A 48 -2.26 15.10 1.03
C LEU A 48 -1.13 16.15 1.01
N GLY A 49 -0.95 16.89 -0.09
CA GLY A 49 0.09 17.92 -0.21
C GLY A 49 1.45 17.41 -0.70
N GLU A 50 1.63 16.10 -0.80
CA GLU A 50 2.86 15.50 -1.34
C GLU A 50 2.91 15.58 -2.88
N PRO A 51 4.11 15.63 -3.50
CA PRO A 51 4.26 15.51 -4.95
C PRO A 51 3.51 14.31 -5.50
N ARG A 52 2.65 14.53 -6.50
CA ARG A 52 1.91 13.44 -7.11
C ARG A 52 2.84 12.68 -8.05
N THR A 53 3.20 11.46 -7.65
CA THR A 53 3.98 10.53 -8.46
C THR A 53 3.09 9.60 -9.26
N PHE A 54 3.54 9.29 -10.46
CA PHE A 54 2.94 8.32 -11.38
C PHE A 54 3.91 7.16 -11.60
N ALA A 55 3.38 5.95 -11.73
CA ALA A 55 4.19 4.74 -11.89
C ALA A 55 4.98 4.71 -13.21
N GLY A 56 4.47 5.37 -14.25
CA GLY A 56 5.06 5.41 -15.58
C GLY A 56 4.74 6.71 -16.31
N ILE A 57 5.47 6.96 -17.40
CA ILE A 57 5.27 8.12 -18.27
C ILE A 57 3.86 8.09 -18.88
N GLU A 58 3.38 6.93 -19.30
CA GLU A 58 2.02 6.75 -19.84
C GLU A 58 0.94 7.15 -18.85
N ALA A 59 1.11 6.79 -17.57
CA ALA A 59 0.16 7.16 -16.52
C ALA A 59 0.15 8.67 -16.27
N ALA A 60 1.31 9.32 -16.34
CA ALA A 60 1.43 10.77 -16.27
C ALA A 60 0.79 11.44 -17.51
N ALA A 61 1.07 10.92 -18.70
CA ALA A 61 0.52 11.41 -19.97
C ALA A 61 -1.00 11.31 -20.01
N LYS A 62 -1.57 10.20 -19.55
CA LYS A 62 -3.03 10.02 -19.44
C LYS A 62 -3.65 11.06 -18.49
N ALA A 63 -3.00 11.34 -17.36
CA ALA A 63 -3.46 12.35 -16.42
C ALA A 63 -3.37 13.78 -17.00
N LEU A 64 -2.31 14.08 -17.77
CA LEU A 64 -2.14 15.35 -18.49
C LEU A 64 -3.20 15.53 -19.58
N HIS A 65 -3.48 14.47 -20.34
CA HIS A 65 -4.51 14.49 -21.38
C HIS A 65 -5.90 14.77 -20.81
N GLN A 66 -6.23 14.19 -19.65
CA GLN A 66 -7.51 14.42 -18.96
C GLN A 66 -7.70 15.87 -18.49
N ILE A 67 -6.62 16.63 -18.30
CA ILE A 67 -6.69 18.03 -17.91
C ILE A 67 -6.51 18.99 -19.10
N GLY A 68 -6.33 18.47 -20.33
CA GLY A 68 -6.22 19.28 -21.56
C GLY A 68 -4.79 19.63 -21.98
N ILE A 69 -3.78 19.00 -21.39
CA ILE A 69 -2.37 19.19 -21.80
C ILE A 69 -1.99 18.05 -22.76
N HIS A 70 -1.66 18.43 -24.01
CA HIS A 70 -1.35 17.49 -25.09
C HIS A 70 0.14 17.42 -25.42
N SER A 71 0.91 18.47 -25.09
CA SER A 71 2.36 18.50 -25.21
C SER A 71 3.00 18.42 -23.84
N TYR A 72 4.05 17.62 -23.72
CA TYR A 72 4.87 17.58 -22.52
C TYR A 72 6.29 17.13 -22.86
N ARG A 73 7.26 17.57 -22.05
CA ARG A 73 8.65 17.12 -22.11
C ARG A 73 8.93 16.12 -21.00
N VAL A 74 9.77 15.14 -21.27
CA VAL A 74 10.21 14.16 -20.27
C VAL A 74 11.66 14.44 -19.92
N ASP A 75 11.92 14.69 -18.64
CA ASP A 75 13.26 14.83 -18.10
C ASP A 75 13.57 13.64 -17.20
N ASN A 76 14.42 12.75 -17.70
CA ASN A 76 14.85 11.53 -17.02
C ASN A 76 16.26 11.65 -16.40
N THR A 77 16.86 12.84 -16.38
CA THR A 77 18.24 13.04 -15.89
C THR A 77 18.44 12.49 -14.49
N ARG A 78 17.46 12.67 -13.59
CA ARG A 78 17.51 12.16 -12.20
C ARG A 78 17.35 10.63 -12.07
N LYS A 79 16.75 9.96 -13.06
CA LYS A 79 16.58 8.49 -13.09
C LYS A 79 17.76 7.77 -13.74
N ALA A 80 18.57 8.46 -14.53
CA ALA A 80 19.70 7.86 -15.26
C ALA A 80 20.91 7.52 -14.37
N ASP A 81 20.86 7.85 -13.07
CA ASP A 81 21.93 7.56 -12.12
C ASP A 81 21.97 6.05 -11.81
N PRO A 82 23.04 5.31 -12.19
CA PRO A 82 23.08 3.84 -12.08
C PRO A 82 22.96 3.32 -10.64
N ALA A 83 23.24 4.16 -9.63
CA ALA A 83 23.05 3.82 -8.22
C ALA A 83 21.56 3.70 -7.81
N ASN A 84 20.65 4.34 -8.54
CA ASN A 84 19.22 4.39 -8.20
C ASN A 84 18.37 3.31 -8.90
N ASN A 85 18.88 2.70 -9.98
CA ASN A 85 18.17 1.67 -10.74
C ASN A 85 17.90 0.38 -9.95
N VAL A 86 18.64 0.14 -8.86
CA VAL A 86 18.45 -1.05 -7.99
C VAL A 86 17.22 -0.91 -7.09
N ARG A 87 16.74 0.32 -6.81
CA ARG A 87 15.59 0.57 -5.92
C ARG A 87 14.24 0.64 -6.63
N ILE A 88 14.21 0.71 -7.96
CA ILE A 88 12.99 0.59 -8.78
C ILE A 88 12.55 -0.89 -8.88
N ARG A 89 12.73 -1.70 -7.83
CA ARG A 89 11.88 -2.88 -7.66
C ARG A 89 10.54 -2.37 -7.20
N LEU A 90 9.66 -2.12 -8.17
CA LEU A 90 8.21 -2.20 -8.10
C LEU A 90 7.70 -2.24 -6.65
N ARG A 91 7.55 -1.07 -6.00
CA ARG A 91 6.51 -0.95 -4.97
C ARG A 91 5.17 -1.06 -5.69
N LYS A 92 4.82 -2.29 -6.07
CA LYS A 92 3.52 -2.68 -6.57
C LYS A 92 2.57 -2.24 -5.47
N ARG A 93 1.79 -1.18 -5.71
CA ARG A 93 0.62 -0.90 -4.88
C ARG A 93 -0.13 -2.22 -4.81
N ALA A 94 -0.29 -2.78 -3.61
CA ALA A 94 -1.15 -3.93 -3.43
C ALA A 94 -2.51 -3.52 -4.02
N ASP A 95 -2.94 -4.26 -5.04
CA ASP A 95 -4.17 -3.96 -5.79
C ASP A 95 -5.29 -3.74 -4.78
N GLN A 96 -6.15 -2.75 -5.02
CA GLN A 96 -7.27 -2.44 -4.12
C GLN A 96 -8.11 -3.69 -3.79
N GLN A 97 -8.14 -4.64 -4.71
CA GLN A 97 -8.73 -5.96 -4.58
C GLN A 97 -8.01 -6.89 -3.60
N SER A 98 -6.67 -6.87 -3.54
CA SER A 98 -5.92 -7.62 -2.52
C SER A 98 -6.08 -7.00 -1.12
N ARG A 99 -6.30 -5.68 -1.03
CA ARG A 99 -6.64 -5.02 0.24
C ARG A 99 -8.02 -5.44 0.75
N ILE A 100 -9.04 -5.44 -0.11
CA ILE A 100 -10.40 -5.90 0.25
C ILE A 100 -10.39 -7.38 0.63
N ALA A 101 -9.66 -8.22 -0.12
CA ALA A 101 -9.50 -9.64 0.21
C ALA A 101 -8.81 -9.85 1.58
N GLY A 102 -7.83 -9.01 1.92
CA GLY A 102 -7.21 -8.99 3.25
C GLY A 102 -8.23 -8.68 4.36
N VAL A 103 -9.04 -7.63 4.18
CA VAL A 103 -10.08 -7.24 5.15
C VAL A 103 -11.09 -8.37 5.41
N HIS A 104 -11.52 -9.10 4.38
CA HIS A 104 -12.43 -10.23 4.56
C HIS A 104 -11.78 -11.40 5.32
N LYS A 105 -10.50 -11.69 5.05
CA LYS A 105 -9.75 -12.72 5.78
C LYS A 105 -9.57 -12.35 7.25
N ASP A 106 -9.23 -11.10 7.52
CA ASP A 106 -9.05 -10.60 8.88
C ASP A 106 -10.39 -10.64 9.65
N ALA A 107 -11.50 -10.25 9.01
CA ALA A 107 -12.82 -10.33 9.61
C ALA A 107 -13.25 -11.78 9.90
N ALA A 108 -12.96 -12.72 9.00
CA ALA A 108 -13.24 -14.15 9.21
C ALA A 108 -12.41 -14.71 10.38
N TYR A 109 -11.12 -14.35 10.45
CA TYR A 109 -10.24 -14.78 11.53
C TYR A 109 -10.67 -14.21 12.88
N LEU A 110 -11.06 -12.94 12.93
CA LEU A 110 -11.60 -12.32 14.16
C LEU A 110 -12.85 -13.03 14.64
N ARG A 111 -13.80 -13.36 13.75
CA ARG A 111 -15.00 -14.13 14.10
C ARG A 111 -14.64 -15.50 14.67
N PHE A 112 -13.72 -16.21 14.01
CA PHE A 112 -13.23 -17.50 14.48
C PHE A 112 -12.64 -17.39 15.90
N LEU A 113 -11.81 -16.38 16.15
CA LEU A 113 -11.23 -16.15 17.48
C LEU A 113 -12.30 -15.82 18.52
N THR A 114 -13.27 -14.95 18.20
CA THR A 114 -14.32 -14.59 19.17
C THR A 114 -15.18 -15.78 19.52
N ASP A 115 -15.54 -16.61 18.54
CA ASP A 115 -16.37 -17.80 18.76
C ASP A 115 -15.60 -18.84 19.60
N ARG A 116 -14.33 -19.09 19.26
CA ARG A 116 -13.47 -20.00 20.04
C ARG A 116 -13.24 -19.53 21.47
N THR A 117 -13.01 -18.23 21.65
CA THR A 117 -12.81 -17.66 22.99
C THR A 117 -14.10 -17.77 23.80
N ARG A 118 -15.25 -17.46 23.21
CA ARG A 118 -16.55 -17.60 23.88
C ARG A 118 -16.80 -19.04 24.32
N SER A 119 -16.67 -20.01 23.42
CA SER A 119 -16.87 -21.41 23.76
C SER A 119 -15.88 -21.92 24.81
N ALA A 120 -14.64 -21.42 24.80
CA ALA A 120 -13.64 -21.79 25.80
C ALA A 120 -14.00 -21.22 27.19
N VAL A 121 -14.51 -19.99 27.25
CA VAL A 121 -14.98 -19.38 28.50
C VAL A 121 -16.20 -20.12 29.02
N GLU A 122 -17.20 -20.39 28.18
CA GLU A 122 -18.40 -21.15 28.58
C GLU A 122 -18.04 -22.55 29.11
N ALA A 123 -17.08 -23.22 28.48
CA ALA A 123 -16.59 -24.53 28.94
C ALA A 123 -15.83 -24.43 30.28
N ALA A 124 -15.05 -23.36 30.48
CA ALA A 124 -14.34 -23.12 31.74
C ALA A 124 -15.31 -22.77 32.88
N ASP A 125 -16.35 -21.98 32.61
CA ASP A 125 -17.39 -21.64 33.57
C ASP A 125 -18.22 -22.87 33.96
N ALA A 126 -18.50 -23.76 32.99
CA ALA A 126 -19.21 -25.01 33.24
C ALA A 126 -18.37 -26.03 34.03
N ASN A 127 -17.04 -26.01 33.91
CA ASN A 127 -16.16 -26.93 34.63
C ASN A 127 -14.86 -26.25 35.12
N PRO A 128 -14.93 -25.44 36.21
CA PRO A 128 -13.80 -24.64 36.68
C PRO A 128 -12.57 -25.46 37.09
N ALA A 129 -12.78 -26.72 37.47
CA ALA A 129 -11.75 -27.66 37.89
C ALA A 129 -10.80 -28.10 36.75
N ASP A 130 -11.18 -27.89 35.48
CA ASP A 130 -10.34 -28.21 34.32
C ASP A 130 -9.25 -27.16 34.05
N SER A 131 -9.23 -26.06 34.83
CA SER A 131 -8.18 -25.05 34.76
C SER A 131 -6.84 -25.60 35.28
N LEU A 132 -5.88 -25.79 34.37
CA LEU A 132 -4.56 -26.31 34.72
C LEU A 132 -3.64 -25.19 35.21
N THR A 133 -2.86 -25.46 36.25
CA THR A 133 -1.72 -24.60 36.60
C THR A 133 -0.65 -24.66 35.51
N GLY A 134 0.19 -23.63 35.40
CA GLY A 134 1.22 -23.56 34.37
C GLY A 134 2.18 -24.75 34.37
N GLN A 135 2.43 -25.37 35.53
CA GLN A 135 3.28 -26.56 35.64
C GLN A 135 2.55 -27.82 35.14
N HIS A 136 1.31 -28.06 35.56
CA HIS A 136 0.52 -29.20 35.08
C HIS A 136 0.24 -29.15 33.57
N ALA A 137 0.06 -27.96 33.00
CA ALA A 137 -0.07 -27.79 31.56
C ALA A 137 1.19 -28.24 30.80
N ARG A 138 2.39 -27.93 31.33
CA ARG A 138 3.66 -28.35 30.73
C ARG A 138 3.83 -29.86 30.78
N ASP A 139 3.54 -30.47 31.92
CA ASP A 139 3.67 -31.92 32.12
C ASP A 139 2.71 -32.69 31.18
N ARG A 140 1.45 -32.23 31.08
CA ARG A 140 0.46 -32.78 30.15
C ARG A 140 0.89 -32.66 28.70
N LEU A 141 1.47 -31.52 28.31
CA LEU A 141 1.94 -31.28 26.94
C LEU A 141 3.18 -32.13 26.59
N GLN A 142 4.06 -32.38 27.56
CA GLN A 142 5.17 -33.32 27.38
C GLN A 142 4.69 -34.76 27.19
N ALA A 143 3.71 -35.21 27.99
CA ALA A 143 3.11 -36.53 27.85
C ALA A 143 2.48 -36.74 26.46
N LEU A 144 1.71 -35.75 25.97
CA LEU A 144 1.12 -35.78 24.63
C LEU A 144 2.18 -35.84 23.51
N LYS A 145 3.27 -35.07 23.64
CA LYS A 145 4.39 -35.13 22.69
C LYS A 145 5.05 -36.51 22.65
N GLN A 146 5.23 -37.15 23.81
CA GLN A 146 5.80 -38.49 23.87
C GLN A 146 4.86 -39.54 23.24
N GLN A 147 3.55 -39.43 23.44
CA GLN A 147 2.57 -40.30 22.79
C GLN A 147 2.56 -40.13 21.27
N ALA A 148 2.59 -38.88 20.77
CA ALA A 148 2.66 -38.60 19.34
C ALA A 148 3.93 -39.17 18.70
N ARG A 149 5.09 -39.04 19.37
CA ARG A 149 6.36 -39.63 18.91
C ARG A 149 6.31 -41.16 18.84
N LYS A 150 5.70 -41.82 19.83
CA LYS A 150 5.51 -43.28 19.84
C LYS A 150 4.58 -43.74 18.72
N HIS A 151 3.54 -42.96 18.40
CA HIS A 151 2.63 -43.27 17.30
C HIS A 151 3.32 -43.15 15.94
N ILE A 152 4.11 -42.08 15.73
CA ILE A 152 4.87 -41.88 14.49
C ILE A 152 5.95 -42.96 14.31
N ALA A 153 6.63 -43.36 15.38
CA ALA A 153 7.67 -44.40 15.31
C ALA A 153 7.12 -45.84 15.11
N LYS A 154 5.80 -46.03 15.24
CA LYS A 154 5.12 -47.32 15.03
C LYS A 154 4.45 -47.41 13.66
N THR A 155 4.45 -46.32 12.89
CA THR A 155 3.95 -46.24 11.51
C THR A 155 5.13 -46.35 10.55
#